data_AF-A0A815JZD2-F1
#
_entry.id   AF-A0A815JZD2-F1
#
_cell.length_a   1.000
_cell.length_b   1.000
_cell.length_c   1.000
_cell.angle_alpha   90.00
_cell.angle_beta   90.00
_cell.angle_gamma   90.00
#
_symmetry.space_group_name_H-M   'P 1'
#
loop_
_entity.id
_entity.type
_entity.pdbx_description
1 polymer ?
#
loop_
_entity_poly.entity_id
_entity_poly.type
_entity_poly.pdbx_seq_one_letter_code
_entity_poly.pdbx_strand_id
1 'polypeptide(L)'
;MNMSKGDDAKQIMIDKCRLHYNGNPTYLRYVDEFDHSYSSIDAIRWYTKTGFIYRLVNQALRTEDIEALLALRFYITDLCECLTREYINNREYFSGITITLYRRLTLDDNQID
;
A
#
# COMPACT_ATOMS: atom_id res chain seq x y z
N MET A 1 -24.55 -15.26 -10.86
CA MET A 1 -23.21 -15.78 -10.49
C MET A 1 -22.84 -15.09 -9.20
N ASN A 2 -22.66 -15.85 -8.11
CA ASN A 2 -22.48 -15.32 -6.76
C ASN A 2 -20.98 -15.41 -6.44
N MET A 3 -20.23 -14.35 -6.72
CA MET A 3 -18.82 -14.21 -6.33
C MET A 3 -18.75 -13.32 -5.08
N SER A 4 -17.83 -13.64 -4.17
CA SER A 4 -17.72 -13.01 -2.85
C SER A 4 -17.39 -11.51 -2.98
N LYS A 5 -18.04 -10.66 -2.18
CA LYS A 5 -17.80 -9.19 -2.14
C LYS A 5 -16.32 -8.80 -1.99
N GLY A 6 -15.47 -9.68 -1.44
CA GLY A 6 -14.02 -9.47 -1.30
C GLY A 6 -13.25 -9.64 -2.61
N ASP A 7 -13.64 -10.62 -3.44
CA ASP A 7 -13.01 -10.87 -4.74
C ASP A 7 -13.30 -9.72 -5.72
N ASP A 8 -14.52 -9.17 -5.66
CA ASP A 8 -14.92 -7.99 -6.45
C ASP A 8 -14.06 -6.76 -6.10
N ALA A 9 -13.77 -6.54 -4.81
CA ALA A 9 -12.99 -5.40 -4.37
C ALA A 9 -11.52 -5.50 -4.80
N LYS A 10 -10.93 -6.70 -4.73
CA LYS A 10 -9.58 -6.96 -5.25
C LYS A 10 -9.53 -6.70 -6.75
N GLN A 11 -10.46 -7.25 -7.53
CA GLN A 11 -10.42 -7.10 -8.99
C GLN A 11 -10.56 -5.63 -9.43
N ILE A 12 -11.48 -4.89 -8.80
CA ILE A 12 -11.62 -3.44 -9.04
C ILE A 12 -10.29 -2.71 -8.80
N MET A 13 -9.60 -3.04 -7.71
CA MET A 13 -8.29 -2.45 -7.41
C MET A 13 -7.26 -2.79 -8.49
N ILE A 14 -7.17 -4.06 -8.91
CA ILE A 14 -6.24 -4.51 -9.95
C ILE A 14 -6.49 -3.78 -11.27
N ASP A 15 -7.74 -3.67 -11.70
CA ASP A 15 -8.09 -3.01 -12.96
C ASP A 15 -7.73 -1.53 -12.94
N LYS A 16 -7.97 -0.85 -11.80
CA LYS A 16 -7.54 0.54 -11.59
C LYS A 16 -6.02 0.68 -11.64
N CYS A 17 -5.28 -0.25 -11.05
CA CYS A 17 -3.81 -0.26 -11.09
C CYS A 17 -3.28 -0.48 -12.52
N ARG A 18 -3.86 -1.43 -13.27
CA ARG A 18 -3.51 -1.66 -14.68
C ARG A 18 -3.77 -0.43 -15.54
N LEU A 19 -4.88 0.26 -15.30
CA LEU A 19 -5.19 1.51 -16.00
C LEU A 19 -4.18 2.62 -15.68
N HIS A 20 -3.83 2.80 -14.40
CA HIS A 20 -2.86 3.81 -13.98
C HIS A 20 -1.47 3.60 -14.58
N TYR A 21 -1.02 2.34 -14.67
CA TYR A 21 0.28 1.97 -15.23
C TYR A 21 0.23 1.56 -16.70
N ASN A 22 -0.82 1.95 -17.43
CA ASN A 22 -0.91 1.70 -18.86
C ASN A 22 0.33 2.25 -19.58
N GLY A 23 0.90 1.47 -20.50
CA GLY A 23 2.12 1.83 -21.20
C GLY A 23 3.41 1.70 -20.37
N ASN A 24 3.34 1.18 -19.14
CA ASN A 24 4.51 0.89 -18.31
C ASN A 24 4.65 -0.62 -18.01
N PRO A 25 5.32 -1.39 -18.89
CA PRO A 25 5.42 -2.85 -18.76
C PRO A 25 6.01 -3.33 -17.44
N THR A 26 6.96 -2.57 -16.88
CA THR A 26 7.61 -2.93 -15.61
C THR A 26 6.61 -2.93 -14.46
N TYR A 27 5.74 -1.91 -14.38
CA TYR A 27 4.74 -1.82 -13.33
C TYR A 27 3.57 -2.76 -13.57
N LEU A 28 3.16 -2.97 -14.82
CA LEU A 28 2.15 -3.97 -15.16
C LEU A 28 2.56 -5.36 -14.69
N ARG A 29 3.84 -5.74 -14.88
CA ARG A 29 4.37 -7.01 -14.35
C ARG A 29 4.27 -7.10 -12.82
N TYR A 30 4.49 -6.01 -12.08
CA TYR A 30 4.31 -6.02 -10.62
C TYR A 30 2.83 -6.12 -10.21
N VAL A 31 1.92 -5.52 -10.98
CA VAL A 31 0.47 -5.66 -10.77
C VAL A 31 0.07 -7.12 -11.00
N ASP A 32 0.56 -7.75 -12.06
CA ASP A 32 0.26 -9.16 -12.34
C ASP A 32 0.87 -10.08 -11.28
N GLU A 33 2.11 -9.84 -10.82
CA GLU A 33 2.71 -10.61 -9.72
C GLU A 33 1.83 -10.53 -8.45
N PHE A 34 1.34 -9.34 -8.12
CA PHE A 34 0.45 -9.14 -6.98
C PHE A 34 -0.89 -9.85 -7.19
N ASP A 35 -1.50 -9.71 -8.36
CA ASP A 35 -2.80 -10.33 -8.67
C ASP A 35 -2.77 -11.85 -8.42
N HIS A 36 -1.69 -12.51 -8.84
CA HIS A 36 -1.54 -13.97 -8.75
C HIS A 36 -1.04 -14.47 -7.40
N SER A 37 -0.21 -13.71 -6.67
CA SER A 37 0.51 -14.22 -5.48
C SER A 37 0.17 -13.52 -4.17
N TYR A 38 -0.67 -12.47 -4.22
CA TYR A 38 -1.02 -11.72 -3.02
C TYR A 38 -1.86 -12.54 -2.03
N SER A 39 -1.48 -12.44 -0.75
CA SER A 39 -2.22 -12.91 0.41
C SER A 39 -2.23 -11.80 1.47
N SER A 40 -3.30 -11.67 2.24
CA SER A 40 -3.46 -10.59 3.21
C SER A 40 -2.37 -10.58 4.28
N ILE A 41 -1.83 -11.75 4.65
CA ILE A 41 -0.70 -11.85 5.60
C ILE A 41 0.60 -11.22 5.10
N ASP A 42 0.73 -11.03 3.78
CA ASP A 42 1.92 -10.47 3.14
C ASP A 42 1.80 -8.94 2.91
N ALA A 43 0.74 -8.29 3.40
CA ALA A 43 0.44 -6.89 3.10
C ALA A 43 1.62 -5.95 3.41
N ILE A 44 2.27 -6.09 4.58
CA ILE A 44 3.45 -5.30 4.96
C ILE A 44 4.63 -5.53 4.01
N ARG A 45 4.86 -6.79 3.58
CA ARG A 45 5.94 -7.11 2.63
C ARG A 45 5.71 -6.43 1.29
N TRP A 46 4.47 -6.44 0.79
CA TRP A 46 4.11 -5.74 -0.44
C TRP A 46 4.20 -4.21 -0.33
N TYR A 47 3.98 -3.66 0.87
CA TYR A 47 4.07 -2.22 1.11
C TYR A 47 5.51 -1.73 1.17
N THR A 48 6.43 -2.59 1.62
CA THR A 48 7.83 -2.24 1.83
C THR A 48 8.72 -2.64 0.66
N LYS A 49 8.36 -3.68 -0.10
CA LYS A 49 9.03 -4.06 -1.35
C LYS A 49 8.92 -2.93 -2.36
N THR A 50 9.97 -2.72 -3.15
CA THR A 50 9.90 -1.84 -4.32
C THR A 50 8.84 -2.38 -5.30
N GLY A 51 7.75 -1.65 -5.46
CA GLY A 51 6.60 -2.12 -6.25
C GLY A 51 5.61 -1.03 -6.58
N PHE A 52 4.50 -1.39 -7.20
CA PHE A 52 3.47 -0.42 -7.62
C PHE A 52 2.65 0.09 -6.43
N ILE A 53 2.29 -0.79 -5.50
CA ILE A 53 1.24 -0.52 -4.51
C ILE A 53 1.65 0.49 -3.44
N TYR A 54 2.90 0.43 -2.96
CA TYR A 54 3.48 1.44 -2.07
C TYR A 54 3.31 2.85 -2.64
N ARG A 55 3.61 3.03 -3.93
CA ARG A 55 3.55 4.34 -4.60
C ARG A 55 2.12 4.84 -4.71
N LEU A 56 1.21 3.99 -5.17
CA LEU A 56 -0.20 4.36 -5.32
C LEU A 56 -0.84 4.73 -3.98
N VAL A 57 -0.65 3.91 -2.95
CA VAL A 57 -1.20 4.18 -1.61
C VAL A 57 -0.64 5.48 -1.04
N ASN A 58 0.67 5.69 -1.11
CA ASN A 58 1.27 6.93 -0.60
C ASN A 58 0.87 8.16 -1.39
N GLN A 59 0.71 8.04 -2.71
CA GLN A 59 0.23 9.14 -3.54
C GLN A 59 -1.20 9.50 -3.15
N ALA A 60 -2.11 8.52 -3.10
CA ALA A 60 -3.51 8.73 -2.73
C ALA A 60 -3.67 9.36 -1.34
N LEU A 61 -2.87 8.91 -0.36
CA LEU A 61 -2.86 9.49 0.98
C LEU A 61 -2.33 10.94 1.00
N ARG A 62 -1.29 11.27 0.21
CA ARG A 62 -0.71 12.62 0.17
C ARG A 62 -1.59 13.63 -0.56
N THR A 63 -2.33 13.18 -1.56
CA THR A 63 -3.23 14.03 -2.35
C THR A 63 -4.66 14.00 -1.84
N GLU A 64 -4.94 13.25 -0.77
CA GLU A 64 -6.29 13.01 -0.25
C GLU A 64 -7.27 12.55 -1.33
N ASP A 65 -6.80 11.74 -2.27
CA ASP A 65 -7.62 11.25 -3.38
C ASP A 65 -8.56 10.14 -2.88
N ILE A 66 -9.77 10.54 -2.48
CA ILE A 66 -10.79 9.65 -1.91
C ILE A 66 -11.16 8.52 -2.89
N GLU A 67 -11.26 8.81 -4.19
CA GLU A 67 -11.59 7.81 -5.20
C GLU A 67 -10.48 6.76 -5.32
N ALA A 68 -9.22 7.19 -5.31
CA ALA A 68 -8.08 6.27 -5.28
C ALA A 68 -8.02 5.46 -3.98
N LEU A 69 -8.28 6.08 -2.82
CA LEU A 69 -8.34 5.37 -1.53
C LEU A 69 -9.45 4.32 -1.51
N LEU A 70 -10.64 4.64 -2.04
CA LEU A 70 -11.74 3.70 -2.18
C LEU A 70 -11.41 2.56 -3.15
N ALA A 71 -10.71 2.84 -4.26
CA ALA A 71 -10.24 1.82 -5.17
C ALA A 71 -9.19 0.89 -4.52
N LEU A 72 -8.32 1.44 -3.68
CA LEU A 72 -7.24 0.72 -2.97
C LEU A 72 -7.70 0.10 -1.64
N ARG A 73 -8.97 0.26 -1.26
CA ARG A 73 -9.51 -0.15 0.07
C ARG A 73 -9.28 -1.61 0.40
N PHE A 74 -9.27 -2.50 -0.60
CA PHE A 74 -9.00 -3.91 -0.42
C PHE A 74 -7.64 -4.11 0.26
N TYR A 75 -6.59 -3.53 -0.31
CA TYR A 75 -5.23 -3.66 0.21
C TYR A 75 -4.98 -2.81 1.46
N ILE A 76 -5.55 -1.60 1.53
CA ILE A 76 -5.38 -0.73 2.71
C ILE A 76 -5.96 -1.38 3.96
N THR A 77 -7.09 -2.08 3.85
CA THR A 77 -7.69 -2.83 4.96
C THR A 77 -6.71 -3.88 5.49
N ASP A 78 -6.20 -4.75 4.61
CA ASP A 78 -5.24 -5.79 4.99
C ASP A 78 -3.95 -5.20 5.60
N LEU A 79 -3.46 -4.09 5.04
CA LEU A 79 -2.27 -3.41 5.54
C LEU A 79 -2.49 -2.88 6.96
N CYS A 80 -3.62 -2.21 7.20
CA CYS A 80 -3.98 -1.71 8.54
C CYS A 80 -4.14 -2.84 9.55
N GLU A 81 -4.77 -3.94 9.16
CA GLU A 81 -4.91 -5.13 10.02
C GLU A 81 -3.55 -5.74 10.37
N CYS A 82 -2.66 -5.88 9.38
CA CYS A 82 -1.31 -6.40 9.63
C CYS A 82 -0.48 -5.45 10.51
N LEU A 83 -0.51 -4.15 10.27
CA LEU A 83 0.18 -3.16 11.10
C LEU A 83 -0.34 -3.16 12.54
N THR A 84 -1.66 -3.29 12.72
CA THR A 84 -2.27 -3.39 14.05
C THR A 84 -1.83 -4.66 14.77
N ARG A 85 -1.81 -5.79 14.07
CA ARG A 85 -1.33 -7.06 14.61
C ARG A 85 0.14 -6.98 15.03
N GLU A 86 1.01 -6.44 14.17
CA GLU A 86 2.43 -6.27 14.48
C GLU A 86 2.64 -5.29 15.64
N TYR A 87 1.88 -4.19 15.70
CA TYR A 87 1.92 -3.28 16.83
C TYR A 87 1.54 -3.99 18.14
N ILE A 88 0.46 -4.76 18.16
CA ILE A 88 0.02 -5.51 19.36
C ILE A 88 1.08 -6.54 19.78
N ASN A 89 1.60 -7.31 18.82
CA ASN A 89 2.61 -8.34 19.09
C ASN A 89 3.90 -7.76 19.69
N ASN A 90 4.30 -6.57 19.24
CA ASN A 90 5.52 -5.92 19.68
C ASN A 90 5.30 -4.93 20.84
N ARG A 91 4.05 -4.71 21.27
CA ARG A 91 3.69 -3.69 22.27
C ARG A 91 4.42 -3.89 23.59
N GLU A 92 4.44 -5.12 24.09
CA GLU A 92 5.11 -5.46 25.36
C GLU A 92 6.63 -5.24 25.25
N TYR A 93 7.22 -5.58 24.11
CA TYR A 93 8.65 -5.38 23.86
C TYR A 93 9.04 -3.90 23.90
N PHE A 94 8.18 -3.01 23.39
CA PHE A 94 8.42 -1.57 23.37
C PHE A 94 7.81 -0.81 24.56
N SER A 95 7.24 -1.51 25.55
CA SER A 95 6.65 -0.88 26.73
C SER A 95 7.72 -0.11 27.51
N GLY A 96 7.53 1.20 27.67
CA GLY A 96 8.48 2.07 28.37
C GLY A 96 9.75 2.44 27.58
N ILE A 97 9.87 2.01 26.31
CA ILE A 97 10.98 2.36 25.43
C ILE A 97 10.57 3.56 24.55
N THR A 98 11.36 4.64 24.60
CA THR A 98 11.26 5.70 23.60
C THR A 98 12.10 5.34 22.39
N ILE A 99 11.46 5.23 21.22
CA ILE A 99 12.15 4.98 19.96
C ILE A 99 12.34 6.32 19.24
N THR A 100 13.59 6.67 18.92
CA THR A 100 13.89 7.78 18.02
C THR A 100 14.03 7.24 16.60
N LEU A 101 13.24 7.77 15.67
CA LEU A 101 13.27 7.42 14.26
C LEU A 101 13.77 8.61 13.44
N TYR A 102 14.44 8.31 12.33
CA TYR A 102 14.95 9.30 11.40
C TYR A 102 14.32 9.10 10.02
N ARG A 103 13.91 10.20 9.39
CA ARG A 103 13.45 10.21 8.00
C ARG A 103 14.16 11.33 7.26
N ARG A 104 14.85 10.99 6.17
CA ARG A 104 15.47 12.00 5.30
C ARG A 104 14.38 12.77 4.56
N LEU A 105 14.51 14.09 4.57
CA LEU A 105 13.76 15.00 3.70
C LEU A 105 14.75 15.61 2.71
N THR A 106 14.37 15.61 1.44
CA THR A 106 15.06 16.37 0.39
C THR A 106 14.19 17.58 0.09
N LEU A 107 14.74 18.78 0.26
CA LEU A 107 14.09 20.03 -0.15
C LEU A 107 14.40 20.26 -1.64
N ASP A 108 13.44 20.81 -2.38
CA ASP A 108 13.71 21.33 -3.71
C ASP A 108 14.54 22.62 -3.58
N ASP A 109 15.51 22.83 -4.47
CA ASP A 109 16.45 23.95 -4.41
C ASP A 109 15.72 25.31 -4.49
N ASN A 110 14.48 25.31 -5.00
CA ASN A 110 13.59 26.48 -5.09
C ASN A 110 12.90 26.88 -3.77
N GLN A 111 13.23 26.24 -2.64
CA GLN A 111 12.61 26.49 -1.33
C GLN A 111 13.64 26.91 -0.26
N ILE A 112 14.86 27.27 -0.69
CA ILE A 112 15.91 27.77 0.17
C ILE A 112 16.11 29.25 -0.17
N ASP A 113 15.58 30.14 0.69
CA ASP A 113 15.78 31.59 0.66
C ASP A 113 17.24 32.00 0.83
#